data_AF-A0A1B0CN55-F1
#
_entry.id   AF-A0A1B0CN55-F1
#
_cell.length_a   1.000
_cell.length_b   1.000
_cell.length_c   1.000
_cell.angle_alpha   90.00
_cell.angle_beta   90.00
_cell.angle_gamma   90.00
#
_symmetry.space_group_name_H-M   'P 1'
#
loop_
_entity.id
_entity.type
_entity.pdbx_description
1 polymer ?
#
loop_
_entity_poly.entity_id
_entity_poly.type
_entity_poly.pdbx_seq_one_letter_code
_entity_poly.pdbx_strand_id
1 'polypeptide(L)'
;MQKYLVIGFVVVALACNATNVDGKNCVPPNKANPKECCHFPRPINDDQFHKCVEEFGKQTRRNLEAIESGGPARGCCVSECVMNSTGAVVDGHIDVGIMKRVMKEVSGDVSEWEEIVGKATEKCIGEAEAKTDEFEKIMLLPPLNPDDRVCNPKFGFMMECIMKELYLNCPEKIFQKDKPECEELKTYMGECPYPKKKLELTEEE
;
A
#
# COMPACT_ATOMS: atom_id res chain seq x y z
N MET A 1 -38.84 -6.59 12.55
CA MET A 1 -37.57 -6.34 13.28
C MET A 1 -36.44 -6.91 12.43
N GLN A 2 -35.90 -6.10 11.53
CA GLN A 2 -34.83 -6.49 10.59
C GLN A 2 -33.50 -6.36 11.33
N LYS A 3 -32.83 -7.47 11.64
CA LYS A 3 -31.47 -7.45 12.19
C LYS A 3 -30.51 -7.14 11.04
N TYR A 4 -29.98 -5.93 10.98
CA TYR A 4 -28.89 -5.59 10.08
C TYR A 4 -27.62 -6.29 10.58
N LEU A 5 -27.16 -7.27 9.80
CA LEU A 5 -25.88 -7.93 9.96
C LEU A 5 -24.82 -6.90 9.53
N VAL A 6 -24.04 -6.40 10.49
CA VAL A 6 -22.90 -5.52 10.21
C VAL A 6 -21.84 -6.40 9.54
N ILE A 7 -21.79 -6.37 8.21
CA ILE A 7 -20.69 -6.98 7.44
C ILE A 7 -19.44 -6.16 7.78
N GLY A 8 -18.57 -6.73 8.60
CA GLY A 8 -17.29 -6.13 8.97
C GLY A 8 -16.43 -5.95 7.72
N PHE A 9 -16.09 -4.71 7.40
CA PHE A 9 -15.07 -4.40 6.40
C PHE A 9 -13.72 -4.93 6.90
N VAL A 10 -13.27 -6.07 6.36
CA VAL A 10 -11.90 -6.54 6.57
C VAL A 10 -10.96 -5.62 5.78
N VAL A 11 -10.35 -4.66 6.46
CA VAL A 11 -9.27 -3.87 5.88
C VAL A 11 -8.01 -4.73 5.86
N VAL A 12 -7.82 -5.49 4.78
CA VAL A 12 -6.56 -6.19 4.50
C VAL A 12 -5.51 -5.12 4.15
N ALA A 13 -4.73 -4.69 5.13
CA ALA A 13 -3.53 -3.91 4.90
C ALA A 13 -2.37 -4.87 4.63
N LEU A 14 -2.14 -5.22 3.37
CA LEU A 14 -0.95 -5.94 2.94
C LEU A 14 0.22 -4.96 2.91
N ALA A 15 1.07 -5.01 3.93
CA ALA A 15 2.37 -4.36 3.91
C ALA A 15 3.35 -5.31 3.24
N CYS A 16 3.95 -4.87 2.14
CA CYS A 16 4.63 -5.70 1.16
C CYS A 16 6.13 -5.42 1.03
N ASN A 17 6.70 -4.49 1.80
CA ASN A 17 8.16 -4.27 1.80
C ASN A 17 8.87 -4.72 3.07
N ALA A 18 10.12 -5.13 2.91
CA ALA A 18 11.13 -5.14 3.97
C ALA A 18 12.00 -3.90 3.79
N THR A 19 11.93 -2.95 4.72
CA THR A 19 12.93 -1.88 4.82
C THR A 19 13.48 -1.88 6.24
N ASN A 20 14.71 -2.36 6.38
CA ASN A 20 15.58 -1.93 7.47
C ASN A 20 15.83 -0.43 7.26
N VAL A 21 15.54 0.39 8.27
CA VAL A 21 15.86 1.82 8.25
C VAL A 21 17.12 2.01 9.05
N ASP A 22 18.11 2.67 8.44
CA ASP A 22 19.43 2.99 8.97
C ASP A 22 19.40 3.47 10.42
N GLY A 23 19.66 2.57 11.37
CA GLY A 23 19.89 2.89 12.78
C GLY A 23 18.73 3.59 13.52
N LYS A 24 17.56 3.78 12.91
CA LYS A 24 16.39 4.42 13.53
C LYS A 24 15.42 3.38 14.08
N ASN A 25 14.99 3.57 15.32
CA ASN A 25 13.98 2.73 15.95
C ASN A 25 12.57 3.09 15.44
N CYS A 26 12.15 2.49 14.33
CA CYS A 26 10.84 2.74 13.71
C CYS A 26 9.70 1.91 14.32
N VAL A 27 9.58 1.90 15.64
CA VAL A 27 8.41 1.34 16.34
C VAL A 27 7.25 2.34 16.23
N PRO A 28 6.07 1.93 15.69
CA PRO A 28 4.91 2.80 15.61
C PRO A 28 4.51 3.36 16.98
N PRO A 29 4.16 4.65 17.08
CA PRO A 29 3.88 5.31 18.36
C PRO A 29 2.59 4.80 19.02
N ASN A 30 1.65 4.31 18.20
CA ASN A 30 0.35 3.83 18.62
C ASN A 30 -0.21 2.83 17.59
N LYS A 31 -1.45 2.35 17.83
CA LYS A 31 -2.13 1.38 16.96
C LYS A 31 -3.13 2.02 15.97
N ALA A 32 -3.12 3.35 15.83
CA ALA A 32 -4.05 4.05 14.97
C ALA A 32 -3.87 3.61 13.51
N ASN A 33 -4.98 3.45 12.81
CA ASN A 33 -4.96 3.11 11.40
C ASN A 33 -4.82 4.41 10.57
N PRO A 34 -3.84 4.53 9.66
CA PRO A 34 -3.71 5.72 8.81
C PRO A 34 -5.02 6.08 8.08
N LYS A 35 -5.82 5.09 7.68
CA LYS A 35 -7.12 5.32 7.00
C LYS A 35 -8.22 5.88 7.91
N GLU A 36 -8.12 5.66 9.22
CA GLU A 36 -9.02 6.27 10.22
C GLU A 36 -8.63 7.71 10.52
N CYS A 37 -7.35 8.05 10.34
CA CYS A 37 -6.81 9.39 10.52
C CYS A 37 -6.93 10.27 9.28
N CYS A 38 -6.86 9.67 8.09
CA CYS A 38 -7.06 10.34 6.81
C CYS A 38 -7.81 9.43 5.84
N HIS A 39 -9.00 9.85 5.42
CA HIS A 39 -9.78 9.14 4.41
C HIS A 39 -9.36 9.58 3.00
N PHE A 40 -8.23 9.05 2.52
CA PHE A 40 -7.80 9.23 1.13
C PHE A 40 -8.51 8.24 0.19
N PRO A 41 -8.83 8.66 -1.04
CA PRO A 41 -9.56 7.82 -1.98
C PRO A 41 -8.73 6.62 -2.44
N ARG A 42 -9.41 5.56 -2.88
CA ARG A 42 -8.77 4.34 -3.42
C ARG A 42 -8.92 4.33 -4.94
N PRO A 43 -7.85 4.03 -5.70
CA PRO A 43 -7.89 4.06 -7.16
C PRO A 43 -8.65 2.89 -7.79
N ILE A 44 -9.06 1.90 -6.98
CA ILE A 44 -9.86 0.74 -7.40
C ILE A 44 -11.01 0.50 -6.42
N ASN A 45 -12.08 -0.15 -6.89
CA ASN A 45 -13.21 -0.54 -6.06
C ASN A 45 -12.93 -1.82 -5.25
N ASP A 46 -13.84 -2.15 -4.33
CA ASP A 46 -13.71 -3.32 -3.45
C ASP A 46 -13.67 -4.64 -4.21
N ASP A 47 -14.46 -4.80 -5.27
CA ASP A 47 -14.48 -6.03 -6.07
C ASP A 47 -13.14 -6.26 -6.79
N GLN A 48 -12.54 -5.20 -7.33
CA GLN A 48 -11.20 -5.25 -7.93
C GLN A 48 -10.15 -5.63 -6.88
N PHE A 49 -10.21 -5.03 -5.70
CA PHE A 49 -9.27 -5.33 -4.61
C PHE A 49 -9.43 -6.78 -4.13
N HIS A 50 -10.66 -7.24 -3.92
CA HIS A 50 -10.96 -8.61 -3.50
C HIS A 50 -10.48 -9.64 -4.51
N LYS A 51 -10.64 -9.40 -5.82
CA LYS A 51 -10.07 -10.27 -6.85
C LYS A 51 -8.56 -10.44 -6.71
N CYS A 52 -7.83 -9.33 -6.51
CA CYS A 52 -6.39 -9.39 -6.31
C CYS A 52 -5.99 -10.17 -5.05
N VAL A 53 -6.74 -10.02 -3.96
CA VAL A 53 -6.50 -10.75 -2.71
C VAL A 53 -6.88 -12.23 -2.84
N GLU A 54 -7.96 -12.56 -3.54
CA GLU A 54 -8.38 -13.94 -3.79
C GLU A 54 -7.31 -14.68 -4.60
N GLU A 55 -6.81 -14.05 -5.66
CA GLU A 55 -5.81 -14.63 -6.55
C GLU A 55 -4.42 -14.75 -5.88
N PHE A 56 -3.95 -13.69 -5.23
CA PHE A 56 -2.55 -13.60 -4.77
C PHE A 56 -2.36 -13.56 -3.25
N GLY A 57 -3.44 -13.59 -2.47
CA GLY A 57 -3.38 -13.47 -1.01
C GLY A 57 -2.62 -14.61 -0.34
N LYS A 58 -2.87 -15.86 -0.76
CA LYS A 58 -2.16 -17.05 -0.22
C LYS A 58 -0.65 -16.97 -0.49
N GLN A 59 -0.26 -16.58 -1.70
CA GLN A 59 1.14 -16.40 -2.07
C GLN A 59 1.78 -15.26 -1.27
N THR A 60 1.07 -14.14 -1.12
CA THR A 60 1.63 -12.97 -0.42
C THR A 60 1.87 -13.29 1.05
N ARG A 61 1.02 -14.10 1.69
CA ARG A 61 1.26 -14.60 3.06
C ARG A 61 2.54 -15.42 3.16
N ARG A 62 2.76 -16.39 2.28
CA ARG A 62 4.01 -17.16 2.24
C ARG A 62 5.23 -16.27 2.07
N ASN A 63 5.15 -15.27 1.19
CA ASN A 63 6.23 -14.31 0.98
C ASN A 63 6.54 -13.53 2.26
N LEU A 64 5.51 -13.08 2.99
CA LEU A 64 5.68 -12.34 4.25
C LEU A 64 6.26 -13.21 5.36
N GLU A 65 5.76 -14.44 5.54
CA GLU A 65 6.30 -15.40 6.51
C GLU A 65 7.78 -15.70 6.24
N ALA A 66 8.17 -15.84 4.97
CA ALA A 66 9.56 -16.05 4.58
C ALA A 66 10.43 -14.83 4.92
N ILE A 67 9.94 -13.61 4.66
CA ILE A 67 10.64 -12.36 5.01
C ILE A 67 10.80 -12.23 6.53
N GLU A 68 9.74 -12.47 7.29
CA GLU A 68 9.75 -12.40 8.76
C GLU A 68 10.71 -13.43 9.38
N SER A 69 10.90 -14.56 8.71
CA SER A 69 11.87 -15.60 9.09
C SER A 69 13.32 -15.28 8.65
N GLY A 70 13.59 -14.07 8.16
CA GLY A 70 14.92 -13.61 7.73
C GLY A 70 15.26 -13.92 6.27
N GLY A 71 14.28 -14.35 5.47
CA GLY A 71 14.43 -14.54 4.03
C GLY A 71 14.56 -13.22 3.26
N PRO A 72 15.00 -13.28 1.99
CA PRO A 72 15.12 -12.09 1.15
C PRO A 72 13.75 -11.46 0.85
N ALA A 73 13.75 -10.15 0.58
CA ALA A 73 12.57 -9.44 0.10
C ALA A 73 12.02 -10.05 -1.19
N ARG A 74 10.70 -10.01 -1.35
CA ARG A 74 9.97 -10.59 -2.49
C ARG A 74 8.92 -9.61 -2.98
N GLY A 75 8.64 -9.65 -4.28
CA GLY A 75 7.56 -8.83 -4.85
C GLY A 75 6.18 -9.24 -4.33
N CYS A 76 5.28 -8.25 -4.33
CA CYS A 76 3.93 -8.39 -3.83
C CYS A 76 2.92 -8.40 -4.97
N CYS A 77 2.44 -9.60 -5.29
CA CYS A 77 1.52 -9.80 -6.40
C CYS A 77 0.16 -9.13 -6.19
N VAL A 78 -0.30 -8.96 -4.94
CA VAL A 78 -1.51 -8.18 -4.68
C VAL A 78 -1.29 -6.72 -5.09
N SER A 79 -0.18 -6.09 -4.72
CA SER A 79 0.11 -4.70 -5.12
C SER A 79 0.27 -4.56 -6.63
N GLU A 80 0.94 -5.49 -7.29
CA GLU A 80 1.03 -5.50 -8.76
C GLU A 80 -0.34 -5.64 -9.42
N CYS A 81 -1.20 -6.56 -8.93
CA CYS A 81 -2.57 -6.71 -9.41
C CYS A 81 -3.40 -5.45 -9.21
N VAL A 82 -3.32 -4.83 -8.02
CA VAL A 82 -4.02 -3.58 -7.69
C VAL A 82 -3.58 -2.46 -8.61
N MET A 83 -2.26 -2.29 -8.80
CA MET A 83 -1.72 -1.26 -9.69
C MET A 83 -2.15 -1.48 -11.13
N ASN A 84 -2.06 -2.71 -11.65
CA ASN A 84 -2.54 -3.03 -12.99
C ASN A 84 -4.05 -2.78 -13.15
N SER A 85 -4.84 -3.04 -12.11
CA SER A 85 -6.30 -2.85 -12.11
C SER A 85 -6.72 -1.38 -12.20
N THR A 86 -5.81 -0.43 -11.93
CA THR A 86 -6.07 1.00 -12.15
C THR A 86 -6.11 1.39 -13.62
N GLY A 87 -5.55 0.56 -14.52
CA GLY A 87 -5.32 0.92 -15.92
C GLY A 87 -4.20 1.96 -16.13
N ALA A 88 -3.54 2.42 -15.06
CA ALA A 88 -2.44 3.38 -15.13
C ALA A 88 -1.09 2.74 -15.43
N VAL A 89 -0.98 1.40 -15.39
CA VAL A 89 0.26 0.71 -15.75
C VAL A 89 0.32 0.52 -17.27
N VAL A 90 1.22 1.24 -17.92
CA VAL A 90 1.49 1.19 -19.37
C VAL A 90 2.95 0.80 -19.57
N ASP A 91 3.19 -0.27 -20.33
CA ASP A 91 4.54 -0.79 -20.61
C ASP A 91 5.40 -0.99 -19.34
N GLY A 92 4.78 -1.47 -18.26
CA GLY A 92 5.45 -1.72 -16.98
C GLY A 92 5.73 -0.47 -16.13
N HIS A 93 5.23 0.70 -16.55
CA HIS A 93 5.42 1.98 -15.88
C HIS A 93 4.07 2.60 -15.48
N ILE A 94 4.03 3.37 -14.39
CA ILE A 94 2.82 4.07 -13.98
C ILE A 94 2.74 5.40 -14.74
N ASP A 95 1.66 5.59 -15.50
CA ASP A 95 1.32 6.86 -16.14
C ASP A 95 0.68 7.80 -15.12
N VAL A 96 1.39 8.88 -14.80
CA VAL A 96 0.95 9.90 -13.83
C VAL A 96 -0.36 10.56 -14.29
N GLY A 97 -0.53 10.78 -15.59
CA GLY A 97 -1.74 11.39 -16.15
C GLY A 97 -2.97 10.52 -15.97
N ILE A 98 -2.86 9.21 -16.23
CA ILE A 98 -3.93 8.24 -15.95
C ILE A 98 -4.19 8.17 -14.45
N MET A 99 -3.16 8.08 -13.62
CA MET A 99 -3.35 8.00 -12.16
C MET A 99 -4.06 9.24 -11.60
N LYS A 100 -3.72 10.44 -12.07
CA LYS A 100 -4.42 11.68 -11.71
C LYS A 100 -5.89 11.64 -12.12
N ARG A 101 -6.21 11.15 -13.33
CA ARG A 101 -7.60 11.01 -13.79
C ARG A 101 -8.38 10.01 -12.94
N VAL A 102 -7.84 8.82 -12.71
CA VAL A 102 -8.44 7.80 -11.85
C VAL A 102 -8.74 8.39 -10.48
N MET A 103 -7.76 9.08 -9.89
CA MET A 103 -7.94 9.67 -8.58
C MET A 103 -8.94 10.81 -8.57
N LYS A 104 -8.98 11.66 -9.60
CA LYS A 104 -10.03 12.69 -9.74
C LYS A 104 -11.43 12.08 -9.73
N GLU A 105 -11.64 10.95 -10.42
CA GLU A 105 -12.94 10.25 -10.46
C GLU A 105 -13.35 9.70 -9.09
N VAL A 106 -12.39 9.25 -8.28
CA VAL A 106 -12.68 8.66 -6.95
C VAL A 106 -12.58 9.65 -5.78
N SER A 107 -12.13 10.89 -6.01
CA SER A 107 -11.86 11.88 -4.94
C SER A 107 -13.11 12.60 -4.42
N GLY A 108 -14.28 12.36 -5.01
CA GLY A 108 -15.52 13.06 -4.66
C GLY A 108 -15.35 14.58 -4.72
N ASP A 109 -15.77 15.28 -3.66
CA ASP A 109 -15.73 16.75 -3.57
C ASP A 109 -14.38 17.31 -3.08
N VAL A 110 -13.36 16.47 -2.89
CA VAL A 110 -12.04 16.88 -2.38
C VAL A 110 -11.06 17.04 -3.54
N SER A 111 -11.13 18.19 -4.21
CA SER A 111 -10.32 18.50 -5.40
C SER A 111 -8.80 18.49 -5.14
N GLU A 112 -8.38 18.70 -3.89
CA GLU A 112 -6.96 18.70 -3.49
C GLU A 112 -6.27 17.36 -3.78
N TRP A 113 -7.02 16.25 -3.78
CA TRP A 113 -6.44 14.92 -4.03
C TRP A 113 -5.84 14.77 -5.42
N GLU A 114 -6.35 15.46 -6.45
CA GLU A 114 -5.80 15.37 -7.80
C GLU A 114 -4.34 15.83 -7.84
N GLU A 115 -4.04 16.95 -7.20
CA GLU A 115 -2.68 17.50 -7.14
C GLU A 115 -1.79 16.68 -6.19
N ILE A 116 -2.31 16.29 -5.02
CA ILE A 116 -1.57 15.49 -4.03
C ILE A 116 -1.16 14.15 -4.63
N VAL A 117 -2.07 13.46 -5.33
CA VAL A 117 -1.79 12.19 -6.02
C VAL A 117 -0.76 12.38 -7.12
N GLY A 118 -0.86 13.43 -7.93
CA GLY A 118 0.10 13.69 -9.00
C GLY A 118 1.52 13.79 -8.45
N LYS A 119 1.71 14.63 -7.44
CA LYS A 119 3.01 14.83 -6.77
C LYS A 119 3.50 13.56 -6.09
N ALA A 120 2.62 12.83 -5.39
CA ALA A 120 2.95 11.56 -4.76
C ALA A 120 3.43 10.54 -5.80
N THR A 121 2.70 10.40 -6.91
CA THR A 121 3.04 9.44 -7.97
C THR A 121 4.38 9.77 -8.60
N GLU A 122 4.63 11.03 -8.96
CA GLU A 122 5.92 11.47 -9.52
C GLU A 122 7.09 11.22 -8.57
N LYS A 123 6.94 11.61 -7.30
CA LYS A 123 7.95 11.39 -6.26
C LYS A 123 8.27 9.90 -6.14
N CYS A 124 7.24 9.08 -6.01
CA CYS A 124 7.41 7.64 -5.81
C CYS A 124 8.01 6.96 -7.03
N ILE A 125 7.71 7.41 -8.26
CA ILE A 125 8.37 6.91 -9.48
C ILE A 125 9.88 7.16 -9.38
N GLY A 126 10.28 8.39 -9.04
CA GLY A 126 11.70 8.73 -8.88
C GLY A 126 12.40 7.90 -7.80
N GLU A 127 11.76 7.68 -6.65
CA GLU A 127 12.30 6.82 -5.60
C GLU A 127 12.39 5.35 -6.02
N ALA A 128 11.44 4.86 -6.81
CA ALA A 128 11.44 3.50 -7.34
C ALA A 128 12.53 3.30 -8.40
N GLU A 129 12.76 4.29 -9.26
CA GLU A 129 13.82 4.27 -10.26
C GLU A 129 15.20 4.22 -9.62
N ALA A 130 15.40 4.93 -8.50
CA ALA A 130 16.62 4.86 -7.70
C ALA A 130 16.88 3.48 -7.08
N LYS A 131 15.89 2.58 -7.08
CA LYS A 131 15.95 1.22 -6.53
C LYS A 131 15.93 0.13 -7.60
N THR A 132 16.07 0.47 -8.88
CA THR A 132 15.96 -0.48 -10.00
C THR A 132 16.85 -1.72 -9.82
N ASP A 133 18.13 -1.54 -9.51
CA ASP A 133 19.07 -2.67 -9.29
C ASP A 133 18.66 -3.59 -8.12
N GLU A 134 18.03 -3.04 -7.08
CA GLU A 134 17.51 -3.81 -5.95
C GLU A 134 16.31 -4.65 -6.38
N PHE A 135 15.40 -4.05 -7.14
CA PHE A 135 14.21 -4.71 -7.68
C PHE A 135 14.56 -5.80 -8.69
N GLU A 136 15.52 -5.58 -9.56
CA GLU A 136 16.00 -6.58 -10.51
C GLU A 136 16.56 -7.81 -9.78
N LYS A 137 17.33 -7.63 -8.70
CA LYS A 137 17.83 -8.76 -7.89
C LYS A 137 16.70 -9.57 -7.26
N ILE A 138 15.66 -8.90 -6.76
CA ILE A 138 14.49 -9.58 -6.20
C ILE A 138 13.75 -10.37 -7.29
N MET A 139 13.67 -9.85 -8.52
CA MET A 139 13.05 -10.52 -9.67
C MET A 139 13.77 -11.80 -10.11
N LEU A 140 15.05 -11.97 -9.75
CA LEU A 140 15.81 -13.18 -10.02
C LEU A 140 15.57 -14.31 -9.01
N LEU A 141 14.88 -14.03 -7.90
CA LEU A 141 14.60 -15.05 -6.89
C LEU A 141 13.56 -16.05 -7.42
N PRO A 142 13.77 -17.36 -7.21
CA PRO A 142 12.77 -18.35 -7.57
C PRO A 142 11.52 -18.20 -6.68
N PRO A 143 10.33 -18.57 -7.17
CA PRO A 143 9.14 -18.59 -6.34
C PRO A 143 9.28 -19.60 -5.18
N LEU A 144 8.58 -19.34 -4.07
CA LEU A 144 8.62 -20.24 -2.89
C LEU A 144 7.86 -21.55 -3.13
N ASN A 145 6.85 -21.52 -4.01
CA ASN A 145 6.08 -22.66 -4.46
C ASN A 145 6.10 -22.69 -6.00
N PRO A 146 6.18 -23.87 -6.66
CA PRO A 146 6.14 -23.98 -8.12
C PRO A 146 4.96 -23.24 -8.80
N ASP A 147 3.82 -23.15 -8.13
CA ASP A 147 2.62 -22.50 -8.66
C ASP A 147 2.58 -20.96 -8.42
N ASP A 148 3.54 -20.43 -7.66
CA ASP A 148 3.59 -18.99 -7.32
C ASP A 148 4.18 -18.16 -8.47
N ARG A 149 3.61 -16.97 -8.67
CA ARG A 149 4.09 -16.00 -9.67
C ARG A 149 5.25 -15.17 -9.12
N VAL A 150 6.30 -14.93 -9.91
CA VAL A 150 7.26 -13.87 -9.57
C VAL A 150 6.65 -12.52 -9.98
N CYS A 151 6.49 -11.61 -9.01
CA CYS A 151 5.93 -10.27 -9.23
C CYS A 151 6.98 -9.19 -9.01
N ASN A 152 6.82 -8.08 -9.73
CA ASN A 152 7.69 -6.94 -9.69
C ASN A 152 7.56 -6.20 -8.34
N PRO A 153 8.63 -6.15 -7.53
CA PRO A 153 8.61 -5.45 -6.24
C PRO A 153 8.39 -3.95 -6.38
N LYS A 154 8.67 -3.36 -7.55
CA LYS A 154 8.42 -1.95 -7.85
C LYS A 154 6.99 -1.54 -7.52
N PHE A 155 5.99 -2.37 -7.83
CA PHE A 155 4.58 -1.99 -7.58
C PHE A 155 4.20 -1.99 -6.10
N GLY A 156 4.78 -2.91 -5.31
CA GLY A 156 4.63 -2.90 -3.85
C GLY A 156 5.25 -1.65 -3.22
N PHE A 157 6.48 -1.31 -3.63
CA PHE A 157 7.15 -0.08 -3.24
C PHE A 157 6.35 1.18 -3.62
N MET A 158 5.93 1.28 -4.88
CA MET A 158 5.14 2.41 -5.38
C MET A 158 3.85 2.60 -4.61
N MET A 159 3.11 1.52 -4.32
CA MET A 159 1.86 1.58 -3.59
C MET A 159 2.05 2.12 -2.17
N GLU A 160 3.04 1.60 -1.44
CA GLU A 160 3.34 2.05 -0.08
C GLU A 160 3.83 3.50 -0.05
N CYS A 161 4.71 3.88 -0.98
CA CYS A 161 5.20 5.24 -1.10
C CYS A 161 4.04 6.21 -1.36
N ILE A 162 3.16 5.90 -2.32
CA ILE A 162 2.00 6.76 -2.63
C ILE A 162 1.11 6.87 -1.40
N MET A 163 0.74 5.75 -0.76
CA MET A 163 -0.10 5.79 0.44
C MET A 163 0.52 6.62 1.58
N LYS A 164 1.85 6.54 1.75
CA LYS A 164 2.57 7.37 2.71
C LYS A 164 2.44 8.86 2.36
N GLU A 165 2.67 9.24 1.10
CA GLU A 165 2.56 10.62 0.66
C GLU A 165 1.14 11.16 0.75
N LEU A 166 0.12 10.36 0.43
CA LEU A 166 -1.28 10.75 0.60
C LEU A 166 -1.61 11.01 2.07
N TYR A 167 -1.08 10.20 2.98
CA TYR A 167 -1.26 10.39 4.41
C TYR A 167 -0.56 11.66 4.93
N LEU A 168 0.71 11.86 4.57
CA LEU A 168 1.50 13.02 4.99
C LEU A 168 0.94 14.33 4.47
N ASN A 169 0.38 14.32 3.26
CA ASN A 169 -0.20 15.48 2.61
C ASN A 169 -1.73 15.51 2.69
N CYS A 170 -2.33 14.76 3.62
CA CYS A 170 -3.77 14.72 3.79
C CYS A 170 -4.36 16.13 4.01
N PRO A 171 -5.39 16.55 3.25
CA PRO A 171 -6.01 17.86 3.44
C PRO A 171 -6.54 18.04 4.87
N GLU A 172 -6.32 19.22 5.46
CA GLU A 172 -6.70 19.50 6.86
C GLU A 172 -8.19 19.30 7.16
N LYS A 173 -9.05 19.51 6.16
CA LYS A 173 -10.50 19.30 6.29
C LYS A 173 -10.91 17.82 6.39
N ILE A 174 -10.02 16.90 6.01
CA ILE A 174 -10.23 15.44 6.02
C ILE A 174 -9.47 14.79 7.18
N PHE A 175 -8.29 15.34 7.50
CA PHE A 175 -7.43 14.81 8.55
C PHE A 175 -8.07 14.95 9.93
N GLN A 176 -8.06 13.87 10.72
CA GLN A 176 -8.62 13.82 12.07
C GLN A 176 -7.69 14.49 13.09
N LYS A 177 -7.48 15.80 12.96
CA LYS A 177 -6.58 16.60 13.81
C LYS A 177 -6.93 16.59 15.30
N ASP A 178 -8.20 16.32 15.63
CA ASP A 178 -8.67 16.27 17.02
C ASP A 178 -8.27 14.97 17.74
N LYS A 179 -7.64 14.03 17.03
CA LYS A 179 -7.12 12.76 17.54
C LYS A 179 -5.59 12.83 17.67
N PRO A 180 -5.03 12.92 18.90
CA PRO A 180 -3.59 13.00 19.12
C PRO A 180 -2.82 11.85 18.45
N GLU A 181 -3.41 10.65 18.44
CA GLU A 181 -2.82 9.47 17.83
C GLU A 181 -2.55 9.63 16.32
N CYS A 182 -3.32 10.47 15.63
CA CYS A 182 -3.15 10.73 14.20
C CYS A 182 -1.95 11.63 13.92
N GLU A 183 -1.72 12.65 14.75
CA GLU A 183 -0.57 13.55 14.64
C GLU A 183 0.74 12.85 15.01
N GLU A 184 0.72 12.01 16.06
CA GLU A 184 1.85 11.13 16.39
C GLU A 184 2.20 10.21 15.21
N LEU A 185 1.18 9.60 14.60
CA LEU A 185 1.35 8.72 13.44
C LEU A 185 1.88 9.48 12.21
N LYS A 186 1.44 10.73 12.00
CA LYS A 186 1.93 11.61 10.92
C LYS A 186 3.40 11.97 11.12
N THR A 187 3.78 12.30 12.35
CA THR A 187 5.18 12.55 12.72
C THR A 187 6.04 11.30 12.48
N TYR A 188 5.58 10.13 12.95
CA TYR A 188 6.24 8.85 12.69
C TYR A 188 6.43 8.59 11.19
N MET A 189 5.38 8.74 10.39
CA MET A 189 5.45 8.49 8.94
C MET A 189 6.34 9.52 8.23
N GLY A 190 6.57 10.70 8.79
CA GLY A 190 7.55 11.66 8.27
C GLY A 190 8.99 11.13 8.29
N GLU A 191 9.31 10.28 9.27
CA GLU A 191 10.68 9.81 9.51
C GLU A 191 10.89 8.31 9.24
N CYS A 192 9.80 7.54 9.24
CA CYS A 192 9.80 6.10 9.13
C CYS A 192 8.95 5.61 7.93
N PRO A 193 9.14 4.37 7.47
CA PRO A 193 8.29 3.72 6.48
C PRO A 193 6.84 3.65 6.93
N TYR A 194 5.95 3.34 5.99
CA TYR A 194 4.55 3.09 6.31
C TYR A 194 4.44 1.96 7.36
N PRO A 195 3.71 2.18 8.47
CA PRO A 195 3.66 1.21 9.57
C PRO A 195 3.04 -0.10 9.08
N LYS A 196 3.78 -1.20 9.25
CA LYS A 196 3.26 -2.53 8.99
C LYS A 196 2.32 -2.91 10.12
N LYS A 197 1.06 -3.24 9.83
CA LYS A 197 0.24 -3.97 10.79
C LYS A 197 0.69 -5.43 10.74
N LYS A 198 0.92 -6.05 11.89
CA LYS A 198 1.10 -7.52 11.96
C LYS A 198 -0.15 -8.15 11.33
N LEU A 199 0.02 -9.06 10.37
CA LEU A 199 -1.12 -9.78 9.81
C LEU A 199 -1.76 -10.60 10.92
N GLU A 200 -2.92 -10.16 11.41
CA GLU A 200 -3.87 -11.01 12.09
C GLU A 200 -4.89 -11.43 11.02
N LEU A 201 -4.59 -12.53 10.35
CA LEU A 201 -5.60 -13.25 9.57
C LEU A 201 -6.33 -14.12 10.58
N THR A 202 -7.52 -13.71 10.98
CA THR A 202 -8.45 -14.69 11.53
C THR A 202 -8.87 -15.58 10.38
N GLU A 203 -8.34 -16.80 10.35
CA GLU A 203 -9.03 -17.92 9.71
C GLU A 203 -10.39 -18.02 10.41
N GLU A 204 -11.47 -17.68 9.73
CA GLU A 204 -12.75 -18.26 10.09
C GLU A 204 -12.68 -19.72 9.65
N GLU A 205 -12.47 -20.60 10.64
CA GLU A 205 -12.83 -22.02 10.57
C GLU A 205 -14.35 -22.20 10.37
#